data_AF-A0A9D2IYE4-F1
#
_entry.id   AF-A0A9D2IYE4-F1
#
_cell.length_a   1.000
_cell.length_b   1.000
_cell.length_c   1.000
_cell.angle_alpha   90.00
_cell.angle_beta   90.00
_cell.angle_gamma   90.00
#
_symmetry.space_group_name_H-M   'P 1'
#
loop_
_entity.id
_entity.type
_entity.pdbx_description
1 polymer ?
#
loop_
_entity_poly.entity_id
_entity_poly.type
_entity_poly.pdbx_seq_one_letter_code
_entity_poly.pdbx_strand_id
1 'polypeptide(L)'
;MEQTFGSYVREKRMARGLSLRGLAAKLEVSPVYMSNMENDRRPAPAKEKLDHLIEILGLCQEDVERLLDLAARSRTRQVSADLPEYIMERDIVRAALRTAKEVDATDEEWQEFINRITQRGTQDE
;
A
#
# COMPACT_ATOMS: atom_id res chain seq x y z
N MET A 1 -18.44 3.65 -4.59
CA MET A 1 -17.87 2.45 -3.94
C MET A 1 -16.43 2.78 -3.62
N GLU A 2 -15.99 2.52 -2.39
CA GLU A 2 -14.58 2.64 -2.02
C GLU A 2 -13.77 1.59 -2.80
N GLN A 3 -12.61 1.99 -3.33
CA GLN A 3 -11.74 1.08 -4.07
C GLN A 3 -11.08 0.10 -3.08
N THR A 4 -11.16 -1.19 -3.41
CA THR A 4 -10.57 -2.29 -2.62
C THR A 4 -9.21 -2.70 -3.20
N PHE A 5 -8.45 -3.51 -2.45
CA PHE A 5 -7.22 -4.11 -2.97
C PHE A 5 -7.49 -4.91 -4.26
N GLY A 6 -8.49 -5.79 -4.26
CA GLY A 6 -8.78 -6.63 -5.42
C GLY A 6 -9.19 -5.84 -6.64
N SER A 7 -10.09 -4.86 -6.47
CA SER A 7 -10.53 -4.00 -7.58
C SER A 7 -9.38 -3.14 -8.14
N TYR A 8 -8.48 -2.64 -7.30
CA TYR A 8 -7.31 -1.88 -7.75
C TYR A 8 -6.31 -2.73 -8.53
N VAL A 9 -6.01 -3.95 -8.06
CA VAL A 9 -5.15 -4.88 -8.81
C VAL A 9 -5.76 -5.20 -10.18
N ARG A 10 -7.08 -5.42 -10.23
CA ARG A 10 -7.80 -5.66 -11.49
C ARG A 10 -7.69 -4.49 -12.45
N GLU A 11 -7.86 -3.27 -11.95
CA GLU A 11 -7.73 -2.03 -12.73
C GLU A 11 -6.33 -1.90 -13.34
N LYS A 12 -5.28 -2.01 -12.51
CA LYS A 12 -3.88 -1.92 -12.97
C LYS A 12 -3.52 -3.05 -13.93
N ARG A 13 -4.02 -4.27 -13.70
CA ARG A 13 -3.86 -5.40 -14.63
C ARG A 13 -4.47 -5.09 -16.00
N MET A 14 -5.71 -4.57 -16.02
CA MET A 14 -6.40 -4.22 -17.27
C MET A 14 -5.70 -3.07 -18.01
N ALA A 15 -5.24 -2.04 -17.28
CA ALA A 15 -4.45 -0.95 -17.85
C ALA A 15 -3.15 -1.44 -18.52
N ARG A 16 -2.57 -2.54 -18.01
CA ARG A 16 -1.40 -3.21 -18.60
C ARG A 16 -1.74 -4.21 -19.72
N GLY A 17 -3.00 -4.36 -20.10
CA GLY A 17 -3.43 -5.32 -21.13
C GLY A 17 -3.23 -6.78 -20.73
N LEU A 18 -3.01 -7.06 -19.44
CA LEU A 18 -2.77 -8.42 -18.95
C LEU A 18 -4.10 -9.16 -18.76
N SER A 19 -4.20 -10.38 -19.30
CA SER A 19 -5.30 -11.27 -18.96
C SER A 19 -5.19 -11.76 -17.52
N LEU A 20 -6.30 -12.18 -16.91
CA LEU A 20 -6.30 -12.75 -15.55
C LEU A 20 -5.36 -13.96 -15.45
N ARG A 21 -5.36 -14.83 -16.47
CA ARG A 21 -4.43 -15.97 -16.55
C ARG A 21 -2.99 -15.54 -16.77
N GLY A 22 -2.77 -14.47 -17.53
CA GLY A 22 -1.44 -13.90 -17.78
C GLY A 22 -0.80 -13.36 -16.50
N LEU A 23 -1.54 -12.60 -15.70
CA LEU A 23 -1.04 -12.14 -14.40
C LEU A 23 -0.83 -13.31 -13.43
N ALA A 24 -1.79 -14.25 -13.37
CA ALA A 24 -1.67 -15.42 -12.51
C ALA A 24 -0.41 -16.24 -12.81
N ALA A 25 -0.09 -16.45 -14.10
CA ALA A 25 1.11 -17.15 -14.52
C ALA A 25 2.39 -16.40 -14.13
N LYS A 26 2.44 -15.07 -14.35
CA LYS A 26 3.60 -14.23 -13.98
C LYS A 26 3.82 -14.18 -12.47
N LEU A 27 2.75 -14.24 -11.68
CA LEU A 27 2.80 -14.23 -10.22
C LEU A 27 2.94 -15.65 -9.62
N GLU A 28 3.03 -16.68 -10.46
CA GLU A 28 3.14 -18.09 -10.07
C GLU A 28 2.00 -18.55 -9.13
N VAL A 29 0.78 -18.09 -9.40
CA VAL A 29 -0.45 -18.46 -8.67
C VAL A 29 -1.49 -19.06 -9.61
N SER A 30 -2.47 -19.77 -9.04
CA SER A 30 -3.56 -20.32 -9.86
C SER A 30 -4.50 -19.20 -10.36
N PRO A 31 -5.14 -19.36 -11.53
CA PRO A 31 -6.18 -18.41 -11.99
C PRO A 31 -7.32 -18.25 -10.98
N VAL A 32 -7.64 -19.30 -10.20
CA VAL A 32 -8.64 -19.24 -9.13
C VAL A 32 -8.17 -18.35 -7.99
N TYR A 33 -6.89 -18.43 -7.59
CA TYR A 33 -6.30 -17.53 -6.60
C TYR A 33 -6.39 -16.08 -7.07
N MET A 34 -5.97 -15.81 -8.31
CA MET A 34 -5.99 -14.48 -8.91
C MET A 34 -7.42 -13.90 -8.95
N SER A 35 -8.40 -14.71 -9.37
CA SER A 35 -9.80 -14.32 -9.38
C SER A 35 -10.34 -14.04 -7.98
N ASN A 36 -10.04 -14.88 -6.99
CA ASN A 36 -10.46 -14.65 -5.62
C ASN A 36 -9.85 -13.38 -5.02
N MET A 37 -8.60 -13.07 -5.39
CA MET A 37 -7.92 -11.84 -4.98
C MET A 37 -8.57 -10.59 -5.61
N GLU A 38 -8.82 -10.59 -6.92
CA GLU A 38 -9.46 -9.44 -7.60
C GLU A 38 -10.90 -9.18 -7.21
N ASN A 39 -11.60 -10.18 -6.67
CA ASN A 39 -12.98 -10.07 -6.20
C ASN A 39 -13.05 -9.98 -4.67
N ASP A 40 -11.95 -9.66 -4.00
CA ASP A 40 -11.86 -9.46 -2.54
C ASP A 40 -12.34 -10.67 -1.69
N ARG A 41 -12.37 -11.87 -2.29
CA ARG A 41 -12.65 -13.14 -1.60
C ARG A 41 -11.42 -13.66 -0.87
N ARG A 42 -10.26 -13.07 -1.13
CA ARG A 42 -9.01 -13.27 -0.39
C ARG A 42 -8.35 -11.92 -0.11
N PRO A 43 -7.72 -11.77 1.07
CA PRO A 43 -6.93 -10.58 1.37
C PRO A 43 -5.68 -10.51 0.49
N ALA A 44 -4.97 -9.38 0.55
CA ALA A 44 -3.72 -9.18 -0.17
C ALA A 44 -2.68 -10.28 0.11
N PRO A 45 -1.84 -10.63 -0.88
CA PRO A 45 -0.84 -11.69 -0.79
C PRO A 45 0.38 -11.24 0.04
N ALA A 46 1.16 -12.19 0.58
CA ALA A 46 2.34 -11.89 1.41
C ALA A 46 3.32 -10.93 0.70
N LYS A 47 4.15 -10.22 1.48
CA LYS A 47 5.04 -9.15 0.98
C LYS A 47 5.81 -9.55 -0.28
N GLU A 48 6.43 -10.72 -0.30
CA GLU A 48 7.15 -11.25 -1.46
C GLU A 48 6.31 -11.26 -2.76
N LYS A 49 5.06 -11.75 -2.69
CA LYS A 49 4.15 -11.74 -3.84
C LYS A 49 3.63 -10.33 -4.15
N LEU A 50 3.54 -9.46 -3.16
CA LEU A 50 3.14 -8.07 -3.35
C LEU A 50 4.24 -7.29 -4.10
N ASP A 51 5.50 -7.53 -3.75
CA ASP A 51 6.68 -6.96 -4.41
C ASP A 51 6.73 -7.42 -5.88
N HIS A 52 6.56 -8.73 -6.15
CA HIS A 52 6.46 -9.23 -7.52
C HIS A 52 5.27 -8.63 -8.29
N LEU A 53 4.13 -8.43 -7.62
CA LEU A 53 2.97 -7.80 -8.24
C LEU A 53 3.27 -6.36 -8.66
N ILE A 54 3.96 -5.60 -7.82
CA ILE A 54 4.41 -4.23 -8.11
C ILE A 54 5.31 -4.21 -9.35
N GLU A 55 6.27 -5.13 -9.42
CA GLU A 55 7.18 -5.24 -10.56
C GLU A 55 6.44 -5.61 -11.86
N ILE A 56 5.57 -6.62 -11.83
CA ILE A 56 4.80 -7.07 -13.00
C ILE A 56 3.87 -5.95 -13.50
N LEU A 57 3.24 -5.24 -12.58
CA LEU A 57 2.36 -4.12 -12.87
C LEU A 57 3.12 -2.81 -13.11
N GLY A 58 4.45 -2.80 -12.97
CA GLY A 58 5.38 -1.66 -13.13
C GLY A 58 4.85 -0.35 -12.54
N LEU A 59 4.35 -0.40 -11.32
CA LEU A 59 3.68 0.73 -10.68
C LEU A 59 4.67 1.86 -10.41
N CYS A 60 4.22 3.12 -10.53
CA CYS A 60 4.97 4.27 -10.03
C CYS A 60 4.89 4.34 -8.51
N GLN A 61 5.69 5.20 -7.89
CA GLN A 61 5.73 5.30 -6.42
C GLN A 61 4.36 5.58 -5.79
N GLU A 62 3.59 6.55 -6.31
CA GLU A 62 2.23 6.84 -5.83
C GLU A 62 1.29 5.63 -5.95
N ASP A 63 1.39 4.89 -7.06
CA ASP A 63 0.61 3.69 -7.28
C ASP A 63 1.00 2.55 -6.33
N VAL A 64 2.28 2.46 -5.96
CA VAL A 64 2.82 1.51 -4.99
C VAL A 64 2.30 1.84 -3.59
N GLU A 65 2.45 3.08 -3.14
CA GLU A 65 1.94 3.53 -1.84
C GLU A 65 0.45 3.22 -1.70
N ARG A 66 -0.33 3.56 -2.74
CA ARG A 66 -1.76 3.23 -2.81
C ARG A 66 -2.02 1.71 -2.76
N LEU A 67 -1.23 0.90 -3.47
CA LEU A 67 -1.36 -0.56 -3.41
C LEU A 67 -1.12 -1.09 -2.00
N LEU A 68 -0.07 -0.61 -1.33
CA LEU A 68 0.34 -1.03 0.01
C LEU A 68 -0.71 -0.65 1.06
N ASP A 69 -1.28 0.55 0.96
CA ASP A 69 -2.38 0.99 1.82
C ASP A 69 -3.62 0.12 1.67
N LEU A 70 -4.02 -0.18 0.42
CA LEU A 70 -5.14 -1.06 0.13
C LEU A 70 -4.86 -2.50 0.62
N ALA A 71 -3.60 -2.96 0.47
CA ALA A 71 -3.18 -4.27 0.96
C ALA A 71 -3.26 -4.36 2.48
N ALA A 72 -2.80 -3.31 3.19
CA ALA A 72 -2.90 -3.20 4.64
C ALA A 72 -4.35 -3.20 5.11
N ARG A 73 -5.23 -2.40 4.48
CA ARG A 73 -6.68 -2.37 4.78
C ARG A 73 -7.38 -3.71 4.53
N SER A 74 -6.93 -4.48 3.53
CA SER A 74 -7.48 -5.81 3.25
C SER A 74 -7.19 -6.83 4.35
N ARG A 75 -6.25 -6.53 5.26
CA ARG A 75 -5.85 -7.39 6.38
C ARG A 75 -6.17 -6.72 7.71
N THR A 76 -6.64 -7.49 8.66
CA THR A 76 -6.98 -6.96 9.98
C THR A 76 -5.71 -6.51 10.73
N ARG A 77 -5.66 -5.22 11.12
CA ARG A 77 -4.62 -4.62 11.99
C ARG A 77 -3.19 -4.64 11.43
N GLN A 78 -3.01 -4.39 10.13
CA GLN A 78 -1.68 -4.20 9.54
C GLN A 78 -1.48 -2.75 9.11
N VAL A 79 -0.26 -2.25 9.25
CA VAL A 79 0.22 -1.02 8.59
C VAL A 79 0.79 -1.39 7.22
N SER A 80 0.90 -0.41 6.32
CA SER A 80 1.48 -0.57 4.97
C SER A 80 2.86 -1.19 5.03
N ALA A 81 3.19 -2.10 4.11
CA ALA A 81 4.29 -3.06 4.26
C ALA A 81 5.70 -2.42 4.31
N ASP A 82 5.80 -1.17 3.89
CA ASP A 82 6.97 -0.29 3.88
C ASP A 82 7.21 0.46 5.20
N LEU A 83 6.17 0.63 6.02
CA LEU A 83 6.25 1.43 7.26
C LEU A 83 6.82 0.71 8.50
N PRO A 84 6.62 -0.60 8.74
CA PRO A 84 7.05 -1.26 9.97
C PRO A 84 8.52 -1.07 10.30
N GLU A 85 9.40 -1.24 9.32
CA GLU A 85 10.84 -1.13 9.50
C GLU A 85 11.21 0.30 9.91
N TYR A 86 10.72 1.31 9.17
CA TYR A 86 10.94 2.71 9.49
C TYR A 86 10.43 3.10 10.88
N ILE A 87 9.23 2.63 11.27
CA ILE A 87 8.66 2.87 12.59
C ILE A 87 9.50 2.20 13.68
N MET A 88 10.01 0.99 13.44
CA MET A 88 10.79 0.23 14.43
C MET A 88 12.23 0.73 14.58
N GLU A 89 12.84 1.26 13.53
CA GLU A 89 14.20 1.81 13.58
C GLU A 89 14.29 3.17 14.29
N ARG A 90 13.19 3.94 14.32
CA ARG A 90 13.21 5.33 14.81
C ARG A 90 12.35 5.52 16.06
N ASP A 91 13.02 5.56 17.21
CA ASP A 91 12.40 5.81 18.51
C ASP A 91 11.51 7.06 18.54
N ILE A 92 11.98 8.13 17.88
CA ILE A 92 11.24 9.40 17.77
C ILE A 92 9.92 9.26 17.02
N VAL A 93 9.84 8.40 15.99
CA VAL A 93 8.59 8.16 15.24
C VAL A 93 7.58 7.46 16.15
N ARG A 94 8.02 6.47 16.94
CA ARG A 94 7.15 5.79 17.90
C ARG A 94 6.71 6.72 19.03
N ALA A 95 7.59 7.59 19.51
CA ALA A 95 7.24 8.60 20.49
C ALA A 95 6.19 9.57 19.92
N ALA A 96 6.40 10.09 18.70
CA ALA A 96 5.46 10.98 18.03
C ALA A 96 4.08 10.32 17.82
N LEU A 97 4.03 9.07 17.35
CA LEU A 97 2.77 8.34 17.17
C LEU A 97 2.04 8.09 18.51
N ARG A 98 2.77 7.84 19.61
CA ARG A 98 2.15 7.70 20.95
C ARG A 98 1.61 9.04 21.45
N THR A 99 2.40 10.11 21.34
CA THR A 99 1.98 11.45 21.76
C THR A 99 0.76 11.92 20.98
N ALA A 100 0.78 11.77 19.65
CA ALA A 100 -0.36 12.13 18.80
C ALA A 100 -1.63 11.35 19.18
N LYS A 101 -1.49 10.06 19.54
CA LYS A 101 -2.61 9.26 20.04
C LYS A 101 -3.10 9.72 21.42
N GLU A 102 -2.20 10.12 22.32
CA GLU A 102 -2.56 10.58 23.68
C GLU A 102 -3.29 11.92 23.68
N VAL A 103 -3.02 12.78 22.70
CA VAL A 103 -3.64 14.10 22.58
C VAL A 103 -4.79 14.16 21.58
N ASP A 104 -5.19 13.01 21.01
CA ASP A 104 -6.19 12.91 19.94
C ASP A 104 -5.91 13.86 18.77
N ALA A 105 -4.66 13.85 18.28
CA ALA A 105 -4.21 14.76 17.22
C ALA A 105 -5.10 14.67 15.98
N THR A 106 -5.51 15.83 15.45
CA THR A 106 -6.46 15.91 14.34
C THR A 106 -5.80 15.67 12.98
N ASP A 107 -6.60 15.32 11.98
CA ASP A 107 -6.14 15.20 10.59
C ASP A 107 -5.53 16.52 10.09
N GLU A 108 -6.02 17.69 10.55
CA GLU A 108 -5.42 18.98 10.21
C GLU A 108 -4.00 19.13 10.78
N GLU A 109 -3.77 18.76 12.05
CA GLU A 109 -2.44 18.81 12.67
C GLU A 109 -1.44 17.88 11.97
N TRP A 110 -1.89 16.69 11.56
CA TRP A 110 -1.08 15.78 10.76
C TRP A 110 -0.79 16.34 9.37
N GLN A 111 -1.76 16.98 8.72
CA GLN A 111 -1.55 17.62 7.42
C GLN A 111 -0.56 18.79 7.51
N GLU A 112 -0.62 19.60 8.58
CA GLU A 112 0.38 20.64 8.84
C GLU A 112 1.78 20.05 9.04
N PHE A 113 1.88 18.95 9.79
CA PHE A 113 3.15 18.22 9.95
C PHE A 113 3.71 17.73 8.61
N ILE A 114 2.88 17.12 7.77
CA ILE A 114 3.25 16.65 6.42
C ILE A 114 3.71 17.83 5.55
N ASN A 115 2.94 18.92 5.53
CA ASN A 115 3.29 20.11 4.74
C ASN A 115 4.65 20.68 5.16
N ARG A 116 4.93 20.73 6.46
CA ARG A 116 6.19 21.24 7.00
C ARG A 116 7.41 20.41 6.56
N ILE A 117 7.28 19.08 6.48
CA ILE A 117 8.38 18.20 6.04
C ILE A 117 8.56 18.23 4.51
N THR A 118 7.46 18.33 3.74
CA THR A 118 7.51 18.40 2.27
C THR A 118 8.10 19.73 1.77
N GLN A 119 7.82 20.85 2.45
CA GLN A 119 8.37 22.17 2.10
C GLN A 119 9.90 22.27 2.31
N ARG A 120 10.48 21.45 3.19
CA ARG A 120 11.95 21.39 3.33
C ARG A 120 12.62 20.74 2.12
N GLY A 121 12.00 19.71 1.53
CA GLY A 121 12.54 19.03 0.36
C GLY A 121 12.58 19.90 -0.90
N THR A 122 11.90 21.06 -0.91
CA THR A 122 11.89 22.02 -2.04
C THR A 122 12.84 23.20 -1.86
N GLN A 123 13.50 23.34 -0.70
CA GLN A 123 14.47 24.41 -0.45
C GLN A 123 15.94 23.97 -0.60
N ASP A 124 16.19 22.65 -0.73
CA ASP A 124 17.52 22.07 -0.88
C ASP A 124 17.82 21.59 -2.34
N GLU A 125 17.01 22.02 -3.33
CA GLU A 125 17.28 21.91 -4.79
C GLU A 125 17.48 23.30 -5.41
#